data_AF-R6WW68-F1
#
_entry.id   AF-R6WW68-F1
#
_cell.length_a   1.000
_cell.length_b   1.000
_cell.length_c   1.000
_cell.angle_alpha   90.00
_cell.angle_beta   90.00
_cell.angle_gamma   90.00
#
_symmetry.space_group_name_H-M   'P 1'
#
loop_
_entity.id
_entity.type
_entity.pdbx_description
1 polymer ?
#
loop_
_entity_poly.entity_id
_entity_poly.type
_entity_poly.pdbx_seq_one_letter_code
_entity_poly.pdbx_strand_id
1 'polypeptide(L)' 'MEQKKQVFSRLVEKHKTVVYTVCYMLSGSREEAEDLFQDVLVWLWKGYDTFRGESDSGPGSTA' A
#
# COMPACT_ATOMS: atom_id res chain seq x y z
N MET A 1 6.19 13.94 -10.09
CA MET A 1 4.75 13.66 -9.86
C MET A 1 4.22 12.57 -10.79
N GLU A 2 4.38 12.70 -12.11
CA GLU A 2 3.83 11.73 -13.08
C GLU A 2 4.41 10.31 -12.94
N GLN A 3 5.74 10.20 -12.79
CA GLN A 3 6.40 8.90 -12.61
C GLN A 3 5.96 8.19 -11.31
N LYS A 4 5.79 8.95 -10.21
CA LYS A 4 5.28 8.42 -8.93
C LYS A 4 3.89 7.83 -9.09
N LYS A 5 2.98 8.54 -9.77
CA LYS A 5 1.61 8.05 -10.05
C LYS A 5 1.67 6.74 -10.83
N GLN A 6 2.45 6.67 -11.90
CA GLN A 6 2.54 5.45 -12.72
C GLN A 6 3.12 4.25 -11.95
N VAL A 7 4.16 4.46 -11.13
CA VAL A 7 4.73 3.39 -10.31
C VAL A 7 3.74 2.93 -9.25
N PHE A 8 3.09 3.87 -8.56
CA PHE A 8 2.07 3.54 -7.57
C PHE A 8 0.88 2.81 -8.18
N SER A 9 0.35 3.27 -9.32
CA SER A 9 -0.74 2.59 -10.03
C SER A 9 -0.38 1.16 -10.41
N ARG A 10 0.86 0.92 -10.87
CA ARG A 10 1.33 -0.46 -11.16
C ARG A 10 1.42 -1.32 -9.90
N LEU A 11 1.89 -0.74 -8.79
CA LEU A 11 1.98 -1.44 -7.50
C LEU A 11 0.58 -1.81 -6.98
N VAL A 12 -0.34 -0.84 -7.00
CA VAL A 12 -1.73 -1.06 -6.60
C VAL A 12 -2.37 -2.11 -7.48
N GLU A 13 -2.26 -2.02 -8.81
CA GLU A 13 -2.81 -3.04 -9.71
C GLU A 13 -2.27 -4.44 -9.44
N LYS A 14 -0.98 -4.57 -9.13
CA LYS A 14 -0.37 -5.86 -8.78
C LYS A 14 -0.92 -6.45 -7.48
N HIS A 15 -1.26 -5.62 -6.50
CA HIS A 15 -1.62 -6.07 -5.15
C HIS A 15 -3.11 -5.88 -4.80
N LYS A 16 -3.91 -5.27 -5.68
CA LYS A 16 -5.30 -4.88 -5.40
C LYS A 16 -6.16 -6.03 -4.91
N THR A 17 -5.99 -7.22 -5.49
CA THR A 17 -6.79 -8.40 -5.11
C THR A 17 -6.52 -8.79 -3.67
N VAL A 18 -5.25 -8.88 -3.26
CA VAL A 18 -4.89 -9.25 -1.89
C VAL A 18 -5.35 -8.19 -0.90
N VAL A 19 -5.11 -6.91 -1.21
CA VAL A 19 -5.52 -5.80 -0.34
C VAL A 19 -7.03 -5.73 -0.20
N TYR A 20 -7.77 -5.89 -1.30
CA TYR A 20 -9.23 -5.93 -1.28
C TYR A 20 -9.77 -7.14 -0.52
N THR A 21 -9.16 -8.33 -0.68
CA THR A 21 -9.53 -9.52 0.11
C THR A 21 -9.35 -9.29 1.60
N VAL A 22 -8.28 -8.63 2.04
CA VAL A 22 -8.08 -8.26 3.44
C VAL A 22 -9.13 -7.27 3.92
N CYS A 23 -9.44 -6.23 3.12
CA CYS A 23 -10.51 -5.29 3.44
C CYS A 23 -11.85 -6.00 3.59
N TYR A 24 -12.18 -6.89 2.65
CA TYR A 24 -13.41 -7.66 2.67
C TYR A 24 -13.53 -8.61 3.87
N MET A 25 -12.42 -9.20 4.33
CA MET A 25 -12.40 -10.02 5.55
C MET A 25 -12.61 -9.21 6.83
N LEU A 26 -12.29 -7.90 6.80
CA LEU A 26 -12.43 -6.99 7.95
C LEU A 26 -13.75 -6.20 7.94
N SER A 27 -14.47 -6.21 6.82
CA SER A 27 -15.72 -5.50 6.62
C SER A 27 -16.94 -6.42 6.78
N GLY A 28 -18.08 -5.85 7.18
CA GLY A 28 -19.34 -6.58 7.29
C GLY A 28 -20.10 -6.69 5.98
N SER A 29 -19.77 -5.84 5.00
CA SER A 29 -20.42 -5.78 3.70
C SER A 29 -19.43 -5.45 2.58
N ARG A 30 -19.88 -5.60 1.35
CA ARG A 30 -19.08 -5.23 0.17
C ARG A 30 -18.84 -3.72 0.10
N GLU A 31 -19.85 -2.91 0.42
CA GLU A 31 -19.75 -1.45 0.39
C GLU A 31 -18.73 -0.94 1.42
N GLU A 32 -18.77 -1.49 2.64
CA GLU A 32 -17.75 -1.18 3.66
C GLU A 32 -16.34 -1.58 3.23
N ALA A 33 -16.20 -2.70 2.53
CA ALA A 33 -14.91 -3.15 2.01
C ALA A 33 -14.37 -2.24 0.89
N GLU A 34 -15.26 -1.72 0.05
CA GLU A 34 -14.92 -0.78 -1.01
C GLU A 34 -14.49 0.58 -0.42
N ASP A 35 -15.16 1.07 0.62
CA ASP A 35 -14.76 2.29 1.33
C ASP A 35 -13.42 2.12 2.04
N LEU A 36 -13.25 1.01 2.79
CA LEU A 36 -12.01 0.71 3.50
C LEU A 36 -10.83 0.57 2.51
N PHE A 37 -11.06 -0.06 1.35
CA PHE A 37 -10.06 -0.18 0.31
C PHE A 37 -9.62 1.19 -0.21
N GLN A 38 -10.55 2.12 -0.45
CA GLN A 38 -10.22 3.47 -0.88
C GLN A 38 -9.39 4.23 0.16
N ASP A 39 -9.75 4.13 1.44
CA ASP A 39 -9.00 4.75 2.54
C ASP A 39 -7.56 4.20 2.66
N VAL A 40 -7.41 2.88 2.54
CA VAL A 40 -6.09 2.23 2.52
C VAL A 40 -5.24 2.74 1.36
N LEU A 41 -5.81 2.90 0.16
CA LEU A 41 -5.08 3.47 -0.98
C LEU A 41 -4.64 4.92 -0.72
N VAL A 42 -5.47 5.73 -0.07
CA VAL A 42 -5.12 7.11 0.32
C VAL A 42 -3.99 7.12 1.34
N TRP A 43 -4.02 6.26 2.35
CA TRP A 43 -2.95 6.12 3.33
C TRP A 43 -1.64 5.65 2.69
N LEU A 44 -1.71 4.66 1.80
CA LEU A 44 -0.55 4.19 1.03
C LEU A 44 0.03 5.30 0.17
N TRP A 45 -0.79 6.10 -0.52
CA TRP A 45 -0.32 7.21 -1.35
C TRP A 45 0.37 8.32 -0.54
N LYS A 46 -0.21 8.67 0.62
CA LYS A 46 0.36 9.65 1.56
C LYS A 46 1.65 9.14 2.19
N GLY A 47 1.69 7.86 2.57
CA GLY A 47 2.86 7.20 3.15
C GLY A 47 3.95 6.83 2.12
N TYR A 48 3.63 6.86 0.82
CA TYR A 48 4.57 6.46 -0.23
C TYR A 48 5.82 7.34 -0.28
N ASP A 49 5.70 8.64 -0.01
CA ASP A 49 6.87 9.55 0.03
C ASP A 49 7.72 9.35 1.29
N THR A 50 7.10 8.89 2.39
CA THR A 50 7.78 8.61 3.66
C THR A 50 8.28 7.18 3.78
N PHE A 51 7.88 6.29 2.86
CA PHE A 51 8.39 4.93 2.76
C PHE A 51 9.85 4.95 2.30
N ARG A 52 10.76 5.07 3.25
CA ARG A 52 12.21 5.17 3.01
C ARG A 52 12.88 3.87 2.57
N GLY A 53 12.15 2.76 2.44
CA GLY A 53 12.76 1.45 2.19
C GLY A 53 13.69 0.97 3.32
N GLU A 54 13.75 1.70 4.44
CA GLU A 54 14.56 1.40 5.63
C GLU A 54 13.89 0.34 6.53
N SER A 55 13.25 -0.65 5.93
CA SER A 55 12.99 -1.91 6.63
C SER A 55 14.32 -2.66 6.74
N ASP A 56 15.11 -2.22 7.71
CA ASP A 56 16.24 -2.89 8.35
C ASP A 56 16.91 -4.01 7.54
N SER A 57 17.85 -3.61 6.67
CA SER A 57 19.05 -4.42 6.47
C SER A 57 20.15 -3.80 7.31
N GLY A 58 20.26 -4.22 8.57
CA GLY A 58 21.30 -3.77 9.47
C GLY A 58 22.69 -3.86 8.81
N PRO A 59 23.56 -2.84 8.94
CA PRO A 59 24.91 -2.92 8.40
C PRO A 59 25.75 -3.80 9.33
N GLY A 60 25.84 -5.09 9.03
CA GLY A 60 26.95 -5.95 9.45
C GLY A 60 28.19 -5.68 8.61
N SER A 61 28.64 -4.42 8.53
CA SER A 61 29.87 -4.05 7.83
C SER A 61 30.49 -2.79 8.45
N THR A 62 31.01 -2.92 9.66
CA THR A 62 32.19 -2.18 10.14
C THR A 62 32.79 -2.93 11.32
N ALA A 63 33.82 -3.74 11.08
CA ALA A 63 35.03 -3.89 11.91
C ALA A 63 35.97 -4.90 11.25
#